data_AF-A0A0N1E3Q6-F1
#
_entry.id   AF-A0A0N1E3Q6-F1
#
_cell.length_a   1.000
_cell.length_b   1.000
_cell.length_c   1.000
_cell.angle_alpha   90.00
_cell.angle_beta   90.00
_cell.angle_gamma   90.00
#
_symmetry.space_group_name_H-M   'P 1'
#
loop_
_entity.id
_entity.type
_entity.pdbx_description
1 polymer ?
#
loop_
_entity_poly.entity_id
_entity_poly.type
_entity_poly.pdbx_seq_one_letter_code
_entity_poly.pdbx_strand_id
1 'polypeptide(L)'
;MASLFCLGLFATVSAQKTQDQINKVYAEQYRKINEDPKLSGPEKARLKKQFALKQDHENKAYDAAYKNKYGNSKEGRKRLVDNKIDELDKRYEKEKKLIENDKVLGKNQKKANKEALKKKYESQKQLLKREKDKI
;
A
#
# COMPACT_ATOMS: atom_id res chain seq x y z
N MET A 1 27.57 -30.05 24.81
CA MET A 1 26.15 -29.92 24.46
C MET A 1 25.79 -28.44 24.51
N ALA A 2 25.54 -27.82 23.37
CA ALA A 2 25.09 -26.43 23.30
C ALA A 2 23.64 -26.42 22.80
N SER A 3 22.70 -26.16 23.71
CA SER A 3 21.29 -25.97 23.39
C SER A 3 21.10 -24.53 22.92
N LEU A 4 20.89 -24.33 21.62
CA LEU A 4 20.42 -23.06 21.08
C LEU A 4 18.92 -22.91 21.41
N PHE A 5 18.61 -21.98 22.30
CA PHE A 5 17.26 -21.49 22.54
C PHE A 5 16.90 -20.53 21.39
N CYS A 6 16.22 -21.02 20.35
CA CYS A 6 15.56 -20.16 19.36
C CYS A 6 14.29 -19.57 20.00
N LEU A 7 14.42 -18.40 20.61
CA LEU A 7 13.29 -17.55 20.94
C LEU A 7 12.65 -17.06 19.63
N GLY A 8 11.61 -17.76 19.20
CA GLY A 8 10.73 -17.33 18.11
C GLY A 8 10.00 -16.04 18.53
N LEU A 9 10.41 -14.93 17.93
CA LEU A 9 9.66 -13.68 17.95
C LEU A 9 8.32 -13.90 17.25
N PHE A 10 7.26 -14.14 18.02
CA PHE A 10 5.89 -14.01 17.55
C PHE A 10 5.65 -12.53 17.24
N ALA A 11 5.84 -12.13 15.99
CA ALA A 11 5.36 -10.84 15.51
C ALA A 11 3.83 -10.89 15.58
N THR A 12 3.27 -10.24 16.60
CA THR A 12 1.83 -9.95 16.63
C THR A 12 1.54 -9.03 15.46
N VAL A 13 0.93 -9.58 14.41
CA VAL A 13 0.38 -8.79 13.30
C VAL A 13 -0.81 -8.02 13.87
N SER A 14 -0.55 -6.87 14.47
CA SER A 14 -1.62 -5.96 14.85
C SER A 14 -2.23 -5.38 13.57
N ALA A 15 -3.54 -5.55 13.40
CA ALA A 15 -4.26 -4.90 12.33
C ALA A 15 -4.21 -3.37 12.56
N GLN A 16 -3.60 -2.64 11.63
CA GLN A 16 -3.47 -1.19 11.72
C GLN A 16 -4.87 -0.53 11.59
N LYS A 17 -5.31 0.19 12.63
CA LYS A 17 -6.63 0.87 12.67
C LYS A 17 -6.72 1.94 11.59
N THR A 18 -7.88 2.10 10.95
CA THR A 18 -8.12 3.21 10.02
C THR A 18 -8.32 4.54 10.74
N GLN A 19 -8.14 5.67 10.03
CA GLN A 19 -8.38 7.01 10.60
C GLN A 19 -9.77 7.17 11.23
N ASP A 20 -10.82 6.61 10.62
CA ASP A 20 -12.18 6.66 11.17
C ASP A 20 -12.35 5.81 12.44
N GLN A 21 -11.68 4.66 12.51
CA GLN A 21 -11.68 3.81 13.70
C GLN A 21 -10.91 4.47 14.85
N ILE A 22 -9.80 5.14 14.56
CA ILE A 22 -9.07 5.96 15.52
C ILE A 22 -10.03 7.03 16.05
N ASN A 23 -10.63 7.84 15.19
CA ASN A 23 -11.51 8.94 15.59
C ASN A 23 -12.73 8.49 16.43
N LYS A 24 -13.36 7.35 16.10
CA LYS A 24 -14.50 6.81 16.87
C LYS A 24 -14.11 6.36 18.28
N VAL A 25 -12.94 5.74 18.46
CA VAL A 25 -12.44 5.35 19.79
C VAL A 25 -12.23 6.58 20.66
N TYR A 26 -11.61 7.63 20.11
CA TYR A 26 -11.37 8.87 20.84
C TYR A 26 -12.68 9.61 21.18
N ALA A 27 -13.69 9.59 20.30
CA ALA A 27 -15.01 10.15 20.59
C ALA A 27 -15.67 9.54 21.84
N GLU A 28 -15.57 8.22 22.01
CA GLU A 28 -16.10 7.52 23.19
C GLU A 28 -15.34 7.85 24.48
N GLN A 29 -14.01 8.01 24.39
CA GLN A 29 -13.21 8.46 25.53
C GLN A 29 -13.61 9.87 25.96
N TYR A 30 -13.84 10.78 25.00
CA TYR A 30 -14.34 12.12 25.30
C TYR A 30 -15.72 12.11 25.96
N ARG A 31 -16.64 11.21 25.53
CA ARG A 31 -17.96 11.05 26.13
C ARG A 31 -17.87 10.57 27.59
N LYS A 32 -17.09 9.53 27.87
CA LYS A 32 -16.87 9.03 29.24
C LYS A 32 -16.30 10.09 30.15
N ILE A 33 -15.33 10.87 29.68
CA ILE A 33 -14.77 12.00 30.45
C ILE A 33 -15.84 13.06 30.74
N ASN A 34 -16.73 13.34 29.80
CA ASN A 34 -17.80 14.32 29.98
C ASN A 34 -18.83 13.84 31.02
N GLU A 35 -19.25 12.59 30.91
CA GLU A 35 -20.30 11.98 31.72
C GLU A 35 -19.83 11.56 33.11
N ASP A 36 -18.51 11.44 33.35
CA ASP A 36 -17.98 11.06 34.65
C ASP A 36 -18.22 12.17 35.69
N PRO A 37 -19.06 11.93 36.73
CA PRO A 37 -19.33 12.91 37.77
C PRO A 37 -18.18 13.04 38.77
N LYS A 38 -17.20 12.12 38.75
CA LYS A 38 -16.07 12.10 39.69
C LYS A 38 -14.91 12.99 39.26
N LEU A 39 -14.92 13.50 38.03
CA LEU A 39 -13.86 14.35 37.49
C LEU A 39 -14.22 15.83 37.61
N SER A 40 -13.29 16.65 38.09
CA SER A 40 -13.43 18.11 38.07
C SER A 40 -13.22 18.68 36.65
N GLY A 41 -13.70 19.91 36.42
CA GLY A 41 -13.52 20.61 35.14
C GLY A 41 -12.07 20.66 34.65
N PRO A 42 -11.09 21.04 35.50
CA PRO A 42 -9.68 21.03 35.14
C PRO A 42 -9.14 19.63 34.80
N GLU A 43 -9.55 18.59 35.53
CA GLU A 43 -9.13 17.22 35.27
C GLU A 43 -9.69 16.70 33.94
N LYS A 44 -10.97 16.99 33.64
CA LYS A 44 -11.59 16.69 32.34
C LYS A 44 -10.82 17.36 31.21
N ALA A 45 -10.45 18.63 31.35
CA ALA A 45 -9.70 19.36 30.33
C ALA A 45 -8.30 18.76 30.09
N ARG A 46 -7.58 18.39 31.17
CA ARG A 46 -6.25 17.75 31.07
C ARG A 46 -6.32 16.41 30.35
N LEU A 47 -7.28 15.56 30.72
CA LEU A 47 -7.47 14.25 30.08
C LEU A 47 -7.83 14.39 28.60
N LYS A 48 -8.74 15.29 28.25
CA LYS A 48 -9.09 15.58 26.85
C LYS A 48 -7.87 16.02 26.04
N LYS A 49 -7.04 16.90 26.57
CA LYS A 49 -5.80 17.35 25.90
C LYS A 49 -4.83 16.19 25.67
N GLN A 50 -4.66 15.32 26.67
CA GLN A 50 -3.81 14.14 26.53
C GLN A 50 -4.33 13.18 25.45
N PHE A 51 -5.64 12.95 25.41
CA PHE A 51 -6.26 12.11 24.38
C PHE A 51 -6.18 12.75 22.98
N ALA A 52 -6.31 14.07 22.85
CA ALA A 52 -6.15 14.75 21.57
C ALA A 52 -4.74 14.61 21.00
N LEU A 53 -3.70 14.69 21.85
CA LEU A 53 -2.32 14.47 21.44
C LEU A 53 -2.06 13.03 20.98
N LYS A 54 -2.63 12.05 21.69
CA LYS A 54 -2.51 10.64 21.29
C LYS A 54 -3.26 10.36 19.98
N GLN A 55 -4.46 10.93 19.82
CA GLN A 55 -5.26 10.86 18.60
C GLN A 55 -4.51 11.44 17.39
N ASP A 56 -3.89 12.61 17.55
CA ASP A 56 -3.08 13.25 16.51
C ASP A 56 -1.88 12.39 16.11
N HIS A 57 -1.16 11.82 17.08
CA HIS A 57 -0.03 10.94 16.82
C HIS A 57 -0.47 9.66 16.07
N GLU A 58 -1.54 9.01 16.50
CA GLU A 58 -2.07 7.80 15.85
C GLU A 58 -2.57 8.10 14.43
N ASN A 59 -3.26 9.23 14.23
CA ASN A 59 -3.70 9.66 12.90
C ASN A 59 -2.51 9.98 11.98
N LYS A 60 -1.46 10.63 12.49
CA LYS A 60 -0.22 10.90 11.73
C LYS A 60 0.52 9.62 11.37
N ALA A 61 0.54 8.62 12.24
CA ALA A 61 1.16 7.32 11.95
C ALA A 61 0.36 6.53 10.91
N TYR A 62 -0.97 6.53 11.00
CA TYR A 62 -1.84 5.95 9.99
C TYR A 62 -1.65 6.62 8.63
N ASP A 63 -1.66 7.95 8.61
CA ASP A 63 -1.42 8.75 7.42
C ASP A 63 -0.04 8.45 6.84
N ALA A 64 1.05 8.49 7.62
CA ALA A 64 2.41 8.12 7.20
C ALA A 64 2.50 6.74 6.53
N ALA A 65 1.85 5.73 7.10
CA ALA A 65 1.82 4.37 6.54
C ALA A 65 0.98 4.29 5.27
N TYR A 66 -0.14 5.01 5.22
CA TYR A 66 -0.98 5.13 4.03
C TYR A 66 -0.23 5.85 2.89
N LYS A 67 0.51 6.94 3.20
CA LYS A 67 1.40 7.68 2.28
C LYS A 67 2.44 6.76 1.66
N ASN A 68 3.08 5.94 2.48
CA ASN A 68 4.14 5.04 2.05
C ASN A 68 3.63 3.92 1.15
N LYS A 69 2.41 3.44 1.38
CA LYS A 69 1.91 2.23 0.72
C LYS A 69 1.17 2.51 -0.59
N TYR A 70 0.43 3.61 -0.66
CA TYR A 70 -0.45 3.88 -1.81
C TYR A 70 -0.16 5.22 -2.48
N GLY A 71 0.67 6.06 -1.87
CA GLY A 71 0.48 7.50 -2.00
C GLY A 71 -0.87 7.92 -1.41
N ASN A 72 -1.08 9.21 -1.17
CA ASN A 72 -2.21 9.65 -0.32
C ASN A 72 -3.55 9.85 -1.00
N SER A 73 -3.82 9.18 -2.12
CA SER A 73 -4.94 9.62 -2.94
C SER A 73 -5.39 8.61 -3.99
N LYS A 74 -6.60 8.84 -4.53
CA LYS A 74 -7.10 8.18 -5.75
C LYS A 74 -6.04 8.25 -6.87
N GLU A 75 -5.37 9.38 -6.95
CA GLU A 75 -4.25 9.68 -7.85
C GLU A 75 -3.01 8.84 -7.52
N GLY A 76 -2.74 8.55 -6.25
CA GLY A 76 -1.66 7.65 -5.83
C GLY A 76 -1.84 6.22 -6.33
N ARG A 77 -3.06 5.69 -6.26
CA ARG A 77 -3.39 4.37 -6.82
C ARG A 77 -3.36 4.34 -8.34
N LYS A 78 -3.86 5.40 -9.01
CA LYS A 78 -3.71 5.52 -10.47
C LYS A 78 -2.24 5.54 -10.89
N ARG A 79 -1.39 6.28 -10.17
CA ARG A 79 0.06 6.32 -10.40
C ARG A 79 0.74 4.96 -10.18
N LEU A 80 0.32 4.17 -9.19
CA LEU A 80 0.83 2.81 -9.03
C LEU A 80 0.55 1.93 -10.26
N VAL A 81 -0.64 2.07 -10.85
CA VAL A 81 -0.99 1.35 -12.08
C VAL A 81 -0.22 1.89 -13.28
N ASP A 82 -0.02 3.20 -13.38
CA ASP A 82 0.81 3.81 -14.43
C ASP A 82 2.27 3.34 -14.38
N ASN A 83 2.86 3.28 -13.18
CA ASN A 83 4.22 2.76 -13.01
C ASN A 83 4.34 1.30 -13.49
N LYS A 84 3.34 0.45 -13.19
CA LYS A 84 3.31 -0.93 -13.69
C LYS A 84 3.22 -0.98 -15.22
N ILE A 85 2.48 -0.07 -15.84
CA ILE A 85 2.38 0.03 -17.31
C ILE A 85 3.74 0.42 -17.90
N ASP A 86 4.44 1.39 -17.31
CA ASP A 86 5.77 1.83 -17.78
C ASP A 86 6.83 0.73 -17.64
N GLU A 87 6.81 -0.01 -16.53
CA GLU A 87 7.69 -1.18 -16.33
C GLU A 87 7.41 -2.27 -17.36
N LEU A 88 6.14 -2.48 -17.70
CA LEU A 88 5.72 -3.44 -18.73
C LEU A 88 6.21 -3.00 -20.12
N ASP A 89 6.09 -1.72 -20.47
CA ASP A 89 6.57 -1.16 -21.75
C ASP A 89 8.09 -1.34 -21.91
N LYS A 90 8.85 -1.04 -20.85
CA LYS A 90 10.33 -1.24 -20.84
C LYS A 90 10.71 -2.70 -21.00
N ARG A 91 10.01 -3.60 -20.30
CA ARG A 91 10.24 -5.04 -20.38
C ARG A 91 9.96 -5.55 -21.78
N TYR A 92 8.85 -5.12 -22.39
CA TYR A 92 8.49 -5.49 -23.76
C TYR A 92 9.58 -5.09 -24.78
N GLU A 93 10.05 -3.85 -24.78
CA GLU A 93 11.09 -3.43 -25.72
C GLU A 93 12.43 -4.13 -25.48
N LYS A 94 12.78 -4.41 -24.22
CA LYS A 94 13.96 -5.22 -23.89
C LYS A 94 13.85 -6.63 -24.46
N GLU A 95 12.76 -7.33 -24.18
CA GLU A 95 12.54 -8.70 -24.67
C GLU A 95 12.46 -8.76 -26.20
N LYS A 96 11.84 -7.77 -26.84
CA LYS A 96 11.78 -7.65 -28.29
C LYS A 96 13.17 -7.52 -28.93
N LYS A 97 14.05 -6.69 -28.35
CA LYS A 97 15.44 -6.55 -28.80
C LYS A 97 16.24 -7.84 -28.60
N LEU A 98 16.02 -8.55 -27.48
CA LEU A 98 16.65 -9.85 -27.24
C LEU A 98 16.26 -10.85 -28.34
N ILE A 99 14.98 -10.94 -28.70
CA ILE A 99 14.51 -11.81 -29.78
C ILE A 99 15.11 -11.41 -31.13
N GLU A 100 15.22 -10.10 -31.42
CA GLU A 100 15.76 -9.60 -32.68
C GLU A 100 17.25 -9.93 -32.85
N ASN A 101 18.01 -9.78 -31.77
CA ASN A 101 19.46 -10.00 -31.75
C ASN A 101 19.87 -11.45 -31.51
N ASP A 102 18.92 -12.34 -31.21
CA ASP A 102 19.20 -13.76 -30.99
C ASP A 102 19.76 -14.40 -32.27
N LYS A 103 20.99 -14.91 -32.23
CA LYS A 103 21.64 -15.51 -33.40
C LYS A 103 21.21 -16.95 -33.65
N VAL A 104 20.59 -17.60 -32.67
CA VAL A 104 20.12 -18.99 -32.74
C VAL A 104 18.76 -19.06 -33.44
N LEU A 105 17.93 -18.03 -33.29
CA LEU A 105 16.60 -18.00 -33.90
C LEU A 105 16.64 -17.66 -35.39
N GLY A 106 16.01 -18.50 -36.21
CA GLY A 106 15.74 -18.19 -37.61
C GLY A 106 14.71 -17.06 -37.78
N LYS A 107 14.66 -16.45 -38.97
CA LYS A 107 13.76 -15.32 -39.28
C LYS A 107 12.30 -15.57 -38.91
N ASN A 108 11.79 -16.77 -39.22
CA ASN A 108 10.39 -17.14 -38.93
C ASN A 108 10.14 -17.33 -37.43
N GLN A 109 11.10 -17.90 -36.69
CA GLN A 109 11.00 -18.05 -35.23
C GLN A 109 11.05 -16.69 -34.52
N LYS A 110 11.93 -15.78 -34.96
CA LYS A 110 11.95 -14.40 -34.46
C LYS A 110 10.61 -13.69 -34.68
N LYS A 111 10.00 -13.86 -35.85
CA LYS A 111 8.68 -13.30 -36.15
C LYS A 111 7.61 -13.87 -35.20
N ALA A 112 7.54 -15.18 -35.06
CA ALA A 112 6.58 -15.85 -34.18
C ALA A 112 6.75 -15.42 -32.70
N ASN A 113 7.99 -15.35 -32.22
CA ASN A 113 8.30 -14.92 -30.85
C ASN A 113 7.94 -13.45 -30.62
N LYS A 114 8.21 -12.55 -31.58
CA LYS A 114 7.79 -11.14 -31.51
C LYS A 114 6.27 -11.00 -31.49
N GLU A 115 5.55 -11.78 -32.28
CA GLU A 115 4.08 -11.77 -32.28
C GLU A 115 3.49 -12.30 -30.96
N ALA A 116 4.03 -13.38 -30.43
CA ALA A 116 3.61 -13.93 -29.13
C ALA A 116 3.89 -12.92 -27.99
N LEU A 117 5.07 -12.30 -27.99
CA LEU A 117 5.45 -11.26 -27.04
C LEU A 117 4.50 -10.06 -27.12
N LYS A 118 4.18 -9.59 -28.34
CA LYS A 118 3.24 -8.49 -28.56
C LYS A 118 1.83 -8.82 -28.02
N LYS A 119 1.30 -10.00 -28.31
CA LYS A 119 -0.02 -10.44 -27.80
C LYS A 119 -0.05 -10.45 -26.27
N LYS A 120 0.99 -11.00 -25.64
CA LYS A 120 1.12 -11.02 -24.17
C LYS A 120 1.17 -9.61 -23.59
N TYR A 121 2.00 -8.75 -24.19
CA TYR A 121 2.14 -7.35 -23.80
C TYR A 121 0.80 -6.59 -23.87
N GLU A 122 0.11 -6.65 -25.01
CA GLU A 122 -1.17 -5.97 -25.19
C GLU A 122 -2.22 -6.47 -24.19
N SER A 123 -2.30 -7.78 -23.98
CA SER A 123 -3.20 -8.36 -22.98
C SER A 123 -2.90 -7.82 -21.58
N GLN A 124 -1.63 -7.78 -21.17
CA GLN A 124 -1.24 -7.28 -19.85
C GLN A 124 -1.48 -5.78 -19.70
N LYS A 125 -1.20 -4.99 -20.75
CA LYS A 125 -1.42 -3.54 -20.75
C LYS A 125 -2.90 -3.19 -20.70
N GLN A 126 -3.76 -3.93 -21.39
CA GLN A 126 -5.21 -3.75 -21.32
C GLN A 126 -5.77 -4.10 -19.95
N LEU A 127 -5.24 -5.15 -19.30
CA LEU A 127 -5.62 -5.49 -17.93
C LEU A 127 -5.27 -4.35 -16.96
N LEU A 128 -4.07 -3.76 -17.07
CA LEU A 128 -3.66 -2.62 -16.24
C LEU A 128 -4.47 -1.35 -16.54
N LYS A 129 -4.80 -1.07 -17.81
CA LYS A 129 -5.67 0.07 -18.15
C LYS A 129 -7.06 -0.09 -17.54
N ARG A 130 -7.65 -1.28 -17.64
CA ARG A 130 -8.94 -1.59 -16.98
C ARG A 130 -8.84 -1.51 -15.45
N GLU A 131 -7.71 -1.88 -14.87
CA GLU A 131 -7.43 -1.70 -13.43
C GLU A 131 -7.42 -0.21 -13.07
N LYS A 132 -6.81 0.64 -13.91
CA LYS A 132 -6.75 2.10 -13.72
C LYS A 132 -8.10 2.79 -13.84
N ASP A 133 -8.90 2.41 -14.82
CA ASP A 133 -10.22 3.02 -15.09
C ASP A 133 -11.23 2.72 -14.00
N LYS A 134 -11.01 1.60 -13.29
CA LYS A 134 -11.81 1.20 -12.13
C LYS A 134 -11.43 1.93 -10.83
N ILE A 135 -10.43 2.84 -10.84
CA ILE A 135 -10.00 3.66 -9.68
C ILE A 135 -10.63 5.05 -9.71
#